data_AF-A0A9D6IBD3-F1
#
_entry.id   AF-A0A9D6IBD3-F1
#
_cell.length_a   1.000
_cell.length_b   1.000
_cell.length_c   1.000
_cell.angle_alpha   90.00
_cell.angle_beta   90.00
_cell.angle_gamma   90.00
#
_symmetry.space_group_name_H-M   'P 1'
#
loop_
_entity.id
_entity.type
_entity.pdbx_description
1 polymer ?
#
loop_
_entity_poly.entity_id
_entity_poly.type
_entity_poly.pdbx_seq_one_letter_code
_entity_poly.pdbx_strand_id
1 'polypeptide(L)'
;MHWRAVMLGLLVAPFAWAQTGSDTEYAADEAVLRQHGLPTKGPQLLKILRERTPNAEIVAEFKKQVAGVHASPYLDRVHATRALCKMGPIVRPLLETYLLNPRTDAETAGRLRGILKEFPPEKDEAIVSAAARLLQRDKPADGLPVLLAFVPHATHEPVRQEVQRAINALAKAERGSGPILASALKDSSPARRAAAAEAILRRDGLAAKATVKPLLADKDSLIRHQVGMTLAELGDKAGLPILIKSIASAPAGRAEYALELLQRAAGEHAPDVVYEGKAKAAAFCAAWEKWYDAHHARLDLAKQLADSELGFTVIGAARIRINTKNRVFEVSKAPGNPVRWEFDGPRNPIDLQILGSNRLLLAEYYERRVTERDFKGNILWQVAVAMPIACQRLPNGHTFIASRQRLVIVDRDGREHFVHTSQTTSIMAAHRRRNGQMALITSGGRCALLDSKGTEVKSFQLAGVSFPLGASIEFLPNGRLLVPLYNQQSVAEFDWTGVKHWSARINRPTSATRLRNGHTLVTCSLDYRIVELDANGNEVWSYRTDGRPYRARRR
;
A
#
# COMPACT_ATOMS: atom_id res chain seq x y z
N MET A 1 19.13 43.73 -60.00
CA MET A 1 19.63 42.50 -59.34
C MET A 1 19.44 42.64 -57.84
N HIS A 2 18.91 41.60 -57.20
CA HIS A 2 18.11 41.64 -55.97
C HIS A 2 18.90 41.88 -54.68
N TRP A 3 18.39 42.80 -53.84
CA TRP A 3 18.71 42.88 -52.41
C TRP A 3 17.77 41.95 -51.64
N ARG A 4 18.35 40.99 -50.89
CA ARG A 4 17.61 40.06 -50.03
C ARG A 4 17.34 40.72 -48.68
N ALA A 5 16.07 40.86 -48.32
CA ALA A 5 15.63 41.23 -46.98
C ALA A 5 15.84 40.06 -46.01
N VAL A 6 16.51 40.34 -44.88
CA VAL A 6 16.65 39.42 -43.74
C VAL A 6 15.57 39.77 -42.73
N MET A 7 14.56 38.89 -42.61
CA MET A 7 13.55 38.93 -41.55
C MET A 7 14.16 38.34 -40.27
N LEU A 8 14.38 39.19 -39.25
CA LEU A 8 14.76 38.77 -37.91
C LEU A 8 13.50 38.34 -37.14
N GLY A 9 13.26 37.03 -37.04
CA GLY A 9 12.19 36.47 -36.20
C GLY A 9 12.65 36.38 -34.75
N LEU A 10 12.09 37.22 -33.88
CA LEU A 10 12.20 37.12 -32.42
C LEU A 10 11.39 35.88 -31.94
N LEU A 11 12.06 34.77 -31.71
CA LEU A 11 11.51 33.60 -31.02
C LEU A 11 11.46 33.87 -29.51
N VAL A 12 10.26 34.19 -29.01
CA VAL A 12 9.96 34.10 -27.57
C VAL A 12 9.78 32.62 -27.23
N ALA A 13 10.79 32.03 -26.60
CA ALA A 13 10.66 30.68 -26.04
C ALA A 13 9.70 30.72 -24.84
N PRO A 14 8.65 29.88 -24.78
CA PRO A 14 7.85 29.75 -23.58
C PRO A 14 8.70 29.08 -22.49
N PHE A 15 8.93 29.80 -21.38
CA PHE A 15 9.42 29.22 -20.14
C PHE A 15 8.41 28.16 -19.66
N ALA A 16 8.66 26.90 -19.97
CA ALA A 16 7.95 25.79 -19.34
C ALA A 16 8.47 25.66 -17.90
N TRP A 17 7.71 26.18 -16.93
CA TRP A 17 7.95 25.85 -15.53
C TRP A 17 7.82 24.33 -15.36
N ALA A 18 8.87 23.70 -14.83
CA ALA A 18 8.83 22.32 -14.39
C ALA A 18 7.83 22.23 -13.23
N GLN A 19 6.63 21.71 -13.49
CA GLN A 19 5.69 21.37 -12.43
C GLN A 19 6.34 20.31 -11.54
N THR A 20 6.33 20.55 -10.23
CA THR A 20 6.84 19.57 -9.27
C THR A 20 5.88 18.38 -9.19
N GLY A 21 6.34 17.22 -8.76
CA GLY A 21 5.47 16.03 -8.62
C GLY A 21 4.24 16.26 -7.72
N SER A 22 4.36 17.13 -6.72
CA SER A 22 3.24 17.54 -5.87
C SER A 22 2.20 18.39 -6.62
N ASP A 23 2.62 19.24 -7.56
CA ASP A 23 1.68 20.08 -8.33
C ASP A 23 0.82 19.22 -9.27
N THR A 24 1.40 18.16 -9.83
CA THR A 24 0.66 17.19 -10.66
C THR A 24 -0.31 16.33 -9.84
N GLU A 25 0.06 15.93 -8.62
CA GLU A 25 -0.82 15.19 -7.72
C GLU A 25 -2.02 16.04 -7.27
N TYR A 26 -1.78 17.29 -6.87
CA TYR A 26 -2.87 18.20 -6.51
C TYR A 26 -3.78 18.52 -7.69
N ALA A 27 -3.25 18.66 -8.91
CA ALA A 27 -4.07 18.86 -10.09
C ALA A 27 -5.03 17.68 -10.36
N ALA A 28 -4.56 16.44 -10.13
CA ALA A 28 -5.40 15.25 -10.23
C ALA A 28 -6.50 15.23 -9.16
N ASP A 29 -6.17 15.57 -7.90
CA ASP A 29 -7.16 15.68 -6.82
C ASP A 29 -8.19 16.78 -7.10
N GLU A 30 -7.77 17.93 -7.63
CA GLU A 30 -8.70 18.98 -8.05
C GLU A 30 -9.61 18.53 -9.19
N ALA A 31 -9.10 17.73 -10.14
CA ALA A 31 -9.90 17.19 -11.24
C ALA A 31 -11.00 16.25 -10.74
N VAL A 32 -10.69 15.38 -9.76
CA VAL A 32 -11.68 14.51 -9.10
C VAL A 32 -12.81 15.36 -8.51
N LEU A 33 -12.49 16.41 -7.76
CA LEU A 33 -13.52 17.26 -7.14
C LEU A 33 -14.32 18.06 -8.19
N ARG A 34 -13.67 18.61 -9.22
CA ARG A 34 -14.35 19.34 -10.31
C ARG A 34 -15.36 18.47 -11.05
N GLN A 35 -15.02 17.21 -11.30
CA GLN A 35 -15.92 16.25 -11.97
C GLN A 35 -17.25 16.08 -11.21
N HIS A 36 -17.25 16.34 -9.91
CA HIS A 36 -18.42 16.24 -9.04
C HIS A 36 -19.02 17.61 -8.66
N GLY A 37 -18.57 18.70 -9.28
CA GLY A 37 -19.03 20.06 -8.95
C GLY A 37 -18.65 20.50 -7.54
N LEU A 38 -17.60 19.91 -6.96
CA LEU A 38 -17.16 20.18 -5.59
C LEU A 38 -16.05 21.24 -5.57
N PRO A 39 -15.92 21.99 -4.46
CA PRO A 39 -14.88 23.00 -4.31
C PRO A 39 -13.48 22.37 -4.29
N THR A 40 -12.49 23.09 -4.81
CA THR A 40 -11.10 22.60 -4.95
C THR A 40 -10.08 23.36 -4.11
N LYS A 41 -10.49 24.44 -3.44
CA LYS A 41 -9.58 25.35 -2.73
C LYS A 41 -10.12 25.85 -1.40
N GLY A 42 -9.18 26.07 -0.48
CA GLY A 42 -9.36 26.85 0.73
C GLY A 42 -10.42 26.27 1.69
N PRO A 43 -11.08 27.13 2.49
CA PRO A 43 -12.05 26.69 3.51
C PRO A 43 -13.26 25.92 2.95
N GLN A 44 -13.56 26.08 1.65
CA GLN A 44 -14.70 25.38 1.03
C GLN A 44 -14.48 23.86 0.96
N LEU A 45 -13.23 23.38 0.95
CA LEU A 45 -12.91 21.95 1.05
C LEU A 45 -13.45 21.33 2.34
N LEU A 46 -13.56 22.09 3.43
CA LEU A 46 -14.11 21.62 4.71
C LEU A 46 -15.59 21.25 4.61
N LYS A 47 -16.33 21.87 3.68
CA LYS A 47 -17.74 21.56 3.44
C LYS A 47 -17.93 20.10 3.03
N ILE A 48 -17.03 19.57 2.20
CA ILE A 48 -17.06 18.18 1.73
C ILE A 48 -17.05 17.20 2.91
N LEU A 49 -16.18 17.44 3.90
CA LEU A 49 -16.08 16.60 5.10
C LEU A 49 -17.25 16.81 6.06
N ARG A 50 -17.70 18.06 6.26
CA ARG A 50 -18.86 18.38 7.12
C ARG A 50 -20.13 17.69 6.63
N GLU A 51 -20.39 17.70 5.32
CA GLU A 51 -21.52 17.02 4.69
C GLU A 51 -21.46 15.48 4.79
N ARG A 52 -20.31 14.94 5.22
CA ARG A 52 -20.09 13.50 5.44
C ARG A 52 -19.88 13.16 6.92
N THR A 53 -20.08 14.14 7.81
CA THR A 53 -19.95 13.98 9.26
C THR A 53 -21.32 14.08 9.91
N PRO A 54 -21.97 12.94 10.23
CA PRO A 54 -23.20 12.93 11.01
C PRO A 54 -23.05 13.71 12.31
N ASN A 55 -23.88 14.75 12.49
CA ASN A 55 -24.00 15.44 13.76
C ASN A 55 -24.84 14.62 14.76
N ALA A 56 -24.96 15.09 16.00
CA ALA A 56 -25.69 14.38 17.04
C ALA A 56 -27.17 14.13 16.69
N GLU A 57 -27.81 15.07 16.01
CA GLU A 57 -29.21 14.97 15.57
C GLU A 57 -29.39 13.88 14.51
N ILE A 58 -28.52 13.84 13.49
CA ILE A 58 -28.51 12.81 12.46
C ILE A 58 -28.25 11.44 13.09
N VAL A 59 -27.33 11.35 14.05
CA VAL A 59 -27.04 10.09 14.76
C VAL A 59 -28.25 9.64 15.58
N ALA A 60 -28.95 10.56 16.25
CA ALA A 60 -30.15 10.25 17.02
C ALA A 60 -31.30 9.78 16.10
N GLU A 61 -31.54 10.49 15.00
CA GLU A 61 -32.55 10.12 14.01
C GLU A 61 -32.22 8.78 13.34
N PHE A 62 -30.95 8.55 12.99
CA PHE A 62 -30.49 7.26 12.47
C PHE A 62 -30.81 6.12 13.43
N LYS A 63 -30.48 6.26 14.73
CA LYS A 63 -30.77 5.24 15.75
C LYS A 63 -32.27 4.98 15.88
N LYS A 64 -33.08 6.03 15.86
CA LYS A 64 -34.54 5.93 15.91
C LYS A 64 -35.07 5.15 14.70
N GLN A 65 -34.59 5.45 13.50
CA GLN A 65 -35.03 4.76 12.30
C GLN A 65 -34.55 3.30 12.26
N VAL A 66 -33.30 3.02 12.66
CA VAL A 66 -32.83 1.62 12.81
C VAL A 66 -33.67 0.86 13.83
N ALA A 67 -34.18 1.51 14.87
CA ALA A 67 -35.13 0.88 15.78
C ALA A 67 -36.47 0.54 15.10
N GLY A 68 -36.96 1.40 14.21
CA GLY A 68 -38.14 1.11 13.39
C GLY A 68 -37.94 -0.03 12.38
N VAL A 69 -36.70 -0.29 11.94
CA VAL A 69 -36.39 -1.39 10.99
C VAL A 69 -36.64 -2.77 11.58
N HIS A 70 -36.67 -2.92 12.91
CA HIS A 70 -37.00 -4.19 13.59
C HIS A 70 -38.39 -4.19 14.25
N ALA A 71 -39.24 -3.20 13.94
CA ALA A 71 -40.59 -3.10 14.52
C ALA A 71 -41.47 -4.30 14.09
N SER A 72 -42.33 -4.79 14.99
CA SER A 72 -43.25 -5.91 14.69
C SER A 72 -44.15 -5.64 13.47
N PRO A 73 -44.73 -4.43 13.29
CA PRO A 73 -45.53 -4.12 12.10
C PRO A 73 -44.67 -3.96 10.85
N TYR A 74 -45.06 -4.64 9.76
CA TYR A 74 -44.35 -4.57 8.48
C TYR A 74 -44.27 -3.15 7.90
N LEU A 75 -45.37 -2.39 8.02
CA LEU A 75 -45.44 -1.01 7.52
C LEU A 75 -44.41 -0.11 8.21
N ASP A 76 -44.23 -0.25 9.52
CA ASP A 76 -43.25 0.52 10.28
C ASP A 76 -41.82 0.24 9.80
N ARG A 77 -41.50 -1.04 9.50
CA ARG A 77 -40.21 -1.41 8.91
C ARG A 77 -39.99 -0.76 7.54
N VAL A 78 -41.03 -0.70 6.70
CA VAL A 78 -40.96 -0.06 5.37
C VAL A 78 -40.79 1.46 5.50
N HIS A 79 -41.53 2.11 6.39
CA HIS A 79 -41.41 3.55 6.63
C HIS A 79 -40.02 3.91 7.16
N ALA A 80 -39.50 3.14 8.12
CA ALA A 80 -38.16 3.33 8.66
C ALA A 80 -37.06 3.12 7.61
N THR A 81 -37.20 2.10 6.75
CA THR A 81 -36.28 1.86 5.63
C THR A 81 -36.27 3.06 4.67
N ARG A 82 -37.44 3.58 4.30
CA ARG A 82 -37.55 4.76 3.42
C ARG A 82 -36.99 6.02 4.08
N ALA A 83 -37.18 6.19 5.38
CA ALA A 83 -36.62 7.32 6.13
C ALA A 83 -35.09 7.28 6.09
N LEU A 84 -34.47 6.11 6.32
CA LEU A 84 -33.02 5.95 6.20
C LEU A 84 -32.49 6.26 4.80
N CYS A 85 -33.20 5.84 3.72
CA CYS A 85 -32.82 6.23 2.36
C CYS A 85 -32.89 7.75 2.15
N LYS A 86 -33.91 8.41 2.70
CA LYS A 86 -34.07 9.87 2.58
C LYS A 86 -33.01 10.66 3.33
N MET A 87 -32.39 10.09 4.37
CA MET A 87 -31.27 10.73 5.06
C MET A 87 -30.02 10.85 4.16
N GLY A 88 -29.93 10.07 3.08
CA GLY A 88 -28.90 10.21 2.05
C GLY A 88 -27.52 9.64 2.43
N PRO A 89 -26.47 9.97 1.67
CA PRO A 89 -25.13 9.38 1.84
C PRO A 89 -24.49 9.61 3.21
N ILE A 90 -24.92 10.65 3.95
CA ILE A 90 -24.36 11.00 5.26
C ILE A 90 -24.53 9.87 6.29
N VAL A 91 -25.54 9.00 6.17
CA VAL A 91 -25.73 7.87 7.09
C VAL A 91 -24.90 6.64 6.75
N ARG A 92 -24.23 6.62 5.59
CA ARG A 92 -23.38 5.51 5.14
C ARG A 92 -22.38 5.02 6.20
N PRO A 93 -21.55 5.88 6.82
CA PRO A 93 -20.63 5.42 7.87
C PRO A 93 -21.34 4.85 9.09
N LEU A 94 -22.56 5.31 9.39
CA LEU A 94 -23.37 4.78 10.49
C LEU A 94 -23.92 3.38 10.15
N LEU A 95 -24.38 3.18 8.91
CA LEU A 95 -24.81 1.89 8.38
C LEU A 95 -23.67 0.87 8.42
N GLU A 96 -22.50 1.24 7.89
CA GLU A 96 -21.31 0.38 7.88
C GLU A 96 -20.90 0.00 9.30
N THR A 97 -20.84 0.98 10.23
CA THR A 97 -20.49 0.73 11.64
C THR A 97 -21.51 -0.20 12.32
N TYR A 98 -22.81 0.01 12.08
CA TYR A 98 -23.87 -0.82 12.66
C TYR A 98 -23.79 -2.27 12.18
N LEU A 99 -23.51 -2.46 10.88
CA LEU A 99 -23.38 -3.77 10.25
C LEU A 99 -22.14 -4.57 10.71
N LEU A 100 -21.17 -3.94 11.38
CA LEU A 100 -20.04 -4.63 12.01
C LEU A 100 -20.44 -5.37 13.30
N ASN A 101 -21.61 -5.07 13.88
CA ASN A 101 -22.07 -5.75 15.08
C ASN A 101 -22.55 -7.18 14.75
N PRO A 102 -21.87 -8.23 15.26
CA PRO A 102 -22.24 -9.62 14.97
C PRO A 102 -23.60 -10.03 15.59
N ARG A 103 -24.16 -9.23 16.49
CA ARG A 103 -25.47 -9.47 17.10
C ARG A 103 -26.64 -8.91 16.30
N THR A 104 -26.38 -8.22 15.19
CA THR A 104 -27.44 -7.70 14.32
C THR A 104 -28.18 -8.87 13.66
N ASP A 105 -29.51 -8.90 13.77
CA ASP A 105 -30.33 -9.95 13.17
C ASP A 105 -30.27 -9.92 11.63
N ALA A 106 -30.55 -11.05 11.00
CA ALA A 106 -30.40 -11.22 9.57
C ALA A 106 -31.35 -10.34 8.74
N GLU A 107 -32.57 -10.06 9.22
CA GLU A 107 -33.53 -9.21 8.51
C GLU A 107 -33.05 -7.76 8.52
N THR A 108 -32.72 -7.21 9.69
CA THR A 108 -32.17 -5.87 9.84
C THR A 108 -30.89 -5.73 9.02
N ALA A 109 -29.96 -6.68 9.13
CA ALA A 109 -28.73 -6.66 8.35
C ALA A 109 -29.00 -6.68 6.84
N GLY A 110 -29.97 -7.48 6.39
CA GLY A 110 -30.40 -7.53 4.98
C GLY A 110 -30.94 -6.19 4.48
N ARG A 111 -31.82 -5.55 5.25
CA ARG A 111 -32.41 -4.24 4.91
C ARG A 111 -31.36 -3.13 4.89
N LEU A 112 -30.52 -3.04 5.92
CA LEU A 112 -29.47 -2.03 5.99
C LEU A 112 -28.43 -2.21 4.87
N ARG A 113 -28.08 -3.45 4.51
CA ARG A 113 -27.25 -3.72 3.31
C ARG A 113 -27.94 -3.29 2.03
N GLY A 114 -29.27 -3.44 1.94
CA GLY A 114 -30.07 -2.93 0.83
C GLY A 114 -29.95 -1.42 0.70
N ILE A 115 -30.14 -0.68 1.79
CA ILE A 115 -29.97 0.79 1.83
C ILE A 115 -28.53 1.18 1.45
N LEU A 116 -27.53 0.46 1.95
CA LEU A 116 -26.12 0.74 1.68
C LEU A 116 -25.77 0.66 0.18
N LYS A 117 -26.49 -0.17 -0.61
CA LYS A 117 -26.29 -0.27 -2.07
C LYS A 117 -26.70 1.00 -2.81
N GLU A 118 -27.63 1.78 -2.27
CA GLU A 118 -28.04 3.07 -2.84
C GLU A 118 -26.92 4.13 -2.71
N PHE A 119 -25.93 3.88 -1.84
CA PHE A 119 -24.80 4.77 -1.57
C PHE A 119 -23.46 4.06 -1.81
N PRO A 120 -23.01 3.90 -3.08
CA PRO A 120 -21.80 3.16 -3.40
C PRO A 120 -20.52 3.84 -2.86
N PRO A 121 -19.54 3.07 -2.33
CA PRO A 121 -18.33 3.61 -1.68
C PRO A 121 -17.39 4.36 -2.61
N GLU A 122 -17.17 3.82 -3.81
CA GLU A 122 -16.01 4.13 -4.64
C GLU A 122 -15.92 5.61 -4.99
N LYS A 123 -17.06 6.24 -5.28
CA LYS A 123 -17.15 7.66 -5.59
C LYS A 123 -16.82 8.52 -4.39
N ASP A 124 -17.31 8.14 -3.21
CA ASP A 124 -17.15 8.93 -1.99
C ASP A 124 -15.72 8.82 -1.43
N GLU A 125 -15.11 7.63 -1.52
CA GLU A 125 -13.72 7.41 -1.08
C GLU A 125 -12.72 8.27 -1.85
N ALA A 126 -12.87 8.35 -3.18
CA ALA A 126 -12.01 9.17 -4.03
C ALA A 126 -12.16 10.67 -3.70
N ILE A 127 -13.40 11.16 -3.53
CA ILE A 127 -13.69 12.54 -3.16
C ILE A 127 -13.08 12.90 -1.81
N VAL A 128 -13.28 12.07 -0.78
CA VAL A 128 -12.77 12.34 0.57
C VAL A 128 -11.25 12.29 0.60
N SER A 129 -10.63 11.33 -0.10
CA SER A 129 -9.16 11.23 -0.17
C SER A 129 -8.55 12.45 -0.87
N ALA A 130 -9.13 12.89 -1.99
CA ALA A 130 -8.71 14.10 -2.69
C ALA A 130 -8.88 15.35 -1.82
N ALA A 131 -10.02 15.49 -1.12
CA ALA A 131 -10.25 16.59 -0.20
C ALA A 131 -9.24 16.61 0.95
N ALA A 132 -8.95 15.46 1.56
CA ALA A 132 -7.95 15.35 2.63
C ALA A 132 -6.53 15.73 2.16
N ARG A 133 -6.13 15.33 0.94
CA ARG A 133 -4.85 15.73 0.34
C ARG A 133 -4.80 17.23 0.01
N LEU A 134 -5.86 17.80 -0.54
CA LEU A 134 -5.93 19.24 -0.81
C LEU A 134 -5.96 20.09 0.47
N LEU A 135 -6.54 19.58 1.57
CA LEU A 135 -6.46 20.24 2.87
C LEU A 135 -5.03 20.30 3.43
N GLN A 136 -4.17 19.31 3.11
CA GLN A 136 -2.75 19.36 3.46
C GLN A 136 -2.01 20.48 2.71
N ARG A 137 -2.44 20.79 1.48
CA ARG A 137 -1.91 21.91 0.70
C ARG A 137 -2.38 23.25 1.27
N ASP A 138 -3.69 23.40 1.41
CA ASP A 138 -4.33 24.70 1.69
C ASP A 138 -4.33 25.08 3.17
N LYS A 139 -4.29 24.10 4.07
CA LYS A 139 -4.24 24.26 5.54
C LYS A 139 -5.21 25.35 6.03
N PRO A 140 -6.51 25.30 5.67
CA PRO A 140 -7.45 26.33 6.11
C PRO A 140 -7.63 26.31 7.62
N ALA A 141 -7.97 27.46 8.20
CA ALA A 141 -8.43 27.54 9.58
C ALA A 141 -9.62 26.59 9.82
N ASP A 142 -9.76 26.08 11.05
CA ASP A 142 -10.74 25.06 11.45
C ASP A 142 -10.58 23.70 10.78
N GLY A 143 -9.53 23.49 9.98
CA GLY A 143 -9.32 22.21 9.31
C GLY A 143 -9.08 21.06 10.28
N LEU A 144 -8.30 21.28 11.35
CA LEU A 144 -8.01 20.24 12.34
C LEU A 144 -9.28 19.78 13.10
N PRO A 145 -10.11 20.68 13.67
CA PRO A 145 -11.39 20.29 14.27
C PRO A 145 -12.31 19.50 13.32
N VAL A 146 -12.41 19.92 12.05
CA VAL A 146 -13.27 19.26 11.06
C VAL A 146 -12.77 17.85 10.74
N LEU A 147 -11.47 17.68 10.53
CA LEU A 147 -10.89 16.36 10.27
C LEU A 147 -11.04 15.43 11.49
N LEU A 148 -10.80 15.93 12.71
CA LEU A 148 -11.01 15.15 13.93
C LEU A 148 -12.48 14.73 14.09
N ALA A 149 -13.43 15.61 13.77
CA ALA A 149 -14.85 15.26 13.78
C ALA A 149 -15.20 14.18 12.75
N PHE A 150 -14.55 14.21 11.58
CA PHE A 150 -14.79 13.26 10.48
C PHE A 150 -14.15 11.88 10.67
N VAL A 151 -12.96 11.77 11.28
CA VAL A 151 -12.19 10.50 11.43
C VAL A 151 -13.01 9.26 11.85
N PRO A 152 -13.97 9.35 12.80
CA PRO A 152 -14.80 8.21 13.17
C PRO A 152 -15.63 7.64 12.01
N HIS A 153 -15.90 8.47 11.01
CA HIS A 153 -16.71 8.16 9.83
C HIS A 153 -15.87 7.75 8.60
N ALA A 154 -14.54 7.84 8.67
CA ALA A 154 -13.64 7.26 7.67
C ALA A 154 -13.52 5.74 7.89
N THR A 155 -14.56 4.99 7.52
CA THR A 155 -14.70 3.55 7.77
C THR A 155 -13.72 2.69 6.97
N HIS A 156 -13.29 3.15 5.79
CA HIS A 156 -12.33 2.49 4.92
C HIS A 156 -10.89 2.90 5.25
N GLU A 157 -9.99 1.93 5.35
CA GLU A 157 -8.62 2.17 5.82
C GLU A 157 -7.79 3.10 4.91
N PRO A 158 -7.84 3.01 3.56
CA PRO A 158 -7.13 3.97 2.70
C PRO A 158 -7.57 5.42 2.92
N VAL A 159 -8.89 5.67 2.99
CA VAL A 159 -9.45 7.00 3.27
C VAL A 159 -8.98 7.49 4.63
N ARG A 160 -9.05 6.62 5.64
CA ARG A 160 -8.64 6.95 7.00
C ARG A 160 -7.17 7.35 7.09
N GLN A 161 -6.28 6.68 6.34
CA GLN A 161 -4.86 7.05 6.28
C GLN A 161 -4.66 8.45 5.70
N GLU A 162 -5.36 8.80 4.62
CA GLU A 162 -5.29 10.14 4.03
C GLU A 162 -5.82 11.21 5.00
N VAL A 163 -6.92 10.92 5.71
CA VAL A 163 -7.46 11.81 6.74
C VAL A 163 -6.46 11.98 7.90
N GLN A 164 -5.84 10.89 8.37
CA GLN A 164 -4.84 10.95 9.43
C GLN A 164 -3.60 11.76 9.00
N ARG A 165 -3.13 11.59 7.76
CA ARG A 165 -2.04 12.40 7.18
C ARG A 165 -2.41 13.89 7.18
N ALA A 166 -3.65 14.22 6.81
CA ALA A 166 -4.15 15.58 6.87
C ALA A 166 -4.17 16.12 8.31
N ILE A 167 -4.65 15.36 9.28
CA ILE A 167 -4.62 15.74 10.70
C ILE A 167 -3.18 16.01 11.17
N ASN A 168 -2.25 15.12 10.84
CA ASN A 168 -0.84 15.26 11.24
C ASN A 168 -0.24 16.54 10.63
N ALA A 169 -0.53 16.83 9.36
CA ALA A 169 -0.04 18.03 8.68
C ALA A 169 -0.62 19.32 9.28
N LEU A 170 -1.92 19.36 9.56
CA LEU A 170 -2.58 20.54 10.16
C LEU A 170 -2.19 20.71 11.63
N ALA A 171 -2.03 19.63 12.39
CA ALA A 171 -1.54 19.68 13.77
C ALA A 171 -0.19 20.40 13.88
N LYS A 172 0.68 20.23 12.88
CA LYS A 172 1.99 20.89 12.79
C LYS A 172 1.91 22.35 12.31
N ALA A 173 0.93 22.67 11.46
CA ALA A 173 0.81 23.99 10.84
C ALA A 173 -0.05 24.99 11.65
N GLU A 174 -1.09 24.51 12.33
CA GLU A 174 -2.11 25.35 12.96
C GLU A 174 -1.65 25.84 14.35
N ARG A 175 -1.61 27.17 14.52
CA ARG A 175 -1.39 27.78 15.84
C ARG A 175 -2.60 27.45 16.73
N GLY A 176 -2.36 26.91 17.93
CA GLY A 176 -3.44 26.49 18.83
C GLY A 176 -3.92 25.04 18.63
N SER A 177 -3.21 24.23 17.83
CA SER A 177 -3.52 22.79 17.69
C SER A 177 -3.39 22.03 19.03
N GLY A 178 -2.55 22.49 19.96
CA GLY A 178 -2.32 21.86 21.27
C GLY A 178 -3.59 21.64 22.09
N PRO A 179 -4.35 22.70 22.45
CA PRO A 179 -5.62 22.57 23.16
C PRO A 179 -6.65 21.68 22.44
N ILE A 180 -6.76 21.79 21.11
CA ILE A 180 -7.69 20.98 20.29
C ILE A 180 -7.36 19.50 20.43
N LEU A 181 -6.09 19.13 20.26
CA LEU A 181 -5.62 17.74 20.37
C LEU A 181 -5.74 17.22 21.82
N ALA A 182 -5.42 18.05 22.82
CA ALA A 182 -5.54 17.69 24.23
C ALA A 182 -7.00 17.40 24.63
N SER A 183 -7.96 18.14 24.07
CA SER A 183 -9.39 17.85 24.22
C SER A 183 -9.76 16.52 23.55
N ALA A 184 -9.31 16.30 22.30
CA ALA A 184 -9.59 15.10 21.54
C ALA A 184 -9.02 13.80 22.17
N LEU A 185 -7.94 13.88 22.95
CA LEU A 185 -7.43 12.74 23.75
C LEU A 185 -8.44 12.23 24.79
N LYS A 186 -9.39 13.06 25.23
CA LYS A 186 -10.40 12.73 26.24
C LYS A 186 -11.77 12.40 25.64
N ASP A 187 -11.85 12.38 24.30
CA ASP A 187 -13.10 12.18 23.59
C ASP A 187 -13.67 10.76 23.80
N SER A 188 -14.99 10.62 23.77
CA SER A 188 -15.66 9.31 23.88
C SER A 188 -15.36 8.39 22.67
N SER A 189 -15.11 8.95 21.50
CA SER A 189 -14.77 8.25 20.27
C SER A 189 -13.34 7.73 20.29
N PRO A 190 -13.13 6.40 20.20
CA PRO A 190 -11.80 5.83 20.15
C PRO A 190 -10.97 6.30 18.95
N ALA A 191 -11.63 6.53 17.81
CA ALA A 191 -10.97 6.98 16.59
C ALA A 191 -10.43 8.42 16.74
N ARG A 192 -11.13 9.31 17.46
CA ARG A 192 -10.64 10.67 17.76
C ARG A 192 -9.47 10.64 18.74
N ARG A 193 -9.55 9.83 19.80
CA ARG A 193 -8.44 9.65 20.74
C ARG A 193 -7.18 9.12 20.02
N ALA A 194 -7.33 8.11 19.17
CA ALA A 194 -6.23 7.53 18.40
C ALA A 194 -5.59 8.56 17.46
N ALA A 195 -6.41 9.30 16.71
CA ALA A 195 -5.93 10.31 15.76
C ALA A 195 -5.21 11.48 16.46
N ALA A 196 -5.73 11.91 17.61
CA ALA A 196 -5.11 12.96 18.40
C ALA A 196 -3.76 12.51 18.99
N ALA A 197 -3.68 11.28 19.48
CA ALA A 197 -2.45 10.72 20.04
C ALA A 197 -1.34 10.61 19.00
N GLU A 198 -1.68 10.11 17.80
CA GLU A 198 -0.73 10.08 16.68
C GLU A 198 -0.31 11.49 16.29
N ALA A 199 -1.25 12.42 16.11
CA ALA A 199 -0.94 13.79 15.69
C ALA A 199 0.00 14.51 16.68
N ILE A 200 -0.21 14.31 17.99
CA ILE A 200 0.67 14.82 19.05
C ILE A 200 2.07 14.22 18.91
N LEU A 201 2.18 12.89 18.79
CA LEU A 201 3.47 12.21 18.63
C LEU A 201 4.21 12.64 17.35
N ARG A 202 3.50 12.84 16.23
CA ARG A 202 4.09 13.29 14.96
C ARG A 202 4.52 14.76 14.99
N ARG A 203 3.83 15.59 15.76
CA ARG A 203 4.15 17.01 15.93
C ARG A 203 5.35 17.21 16.84
N ASP A 204 5.34 16.56 18.00
CA ASP A 204 6.28 16.82 19.11
C ASP A 204 7.33 15.71 19.28
N GLY A 205 7.27 14.64 18.49
CA GLY A 205 8.15 13.49 18.60
C GLY A 205 7.98 12.74 19.92
N LEU A 206 9.06 12.07 20.35
CA LEU A 206 9.07 11.29 21.59
C LEU A 206 8.98 12.16 22.87
N ALA A 207 9.15 13.49 22.77
CA ALA A 207 8.96 14.39 23.90
C ALA A 207 7.51 14.36 24.43
N ALA A 208 6.52 14.11 23.55
CA ALA A 208 5.13 13.99 23.94
C ALA A 208 4.71 12.60 24.45
N LYS A 209 5.65 11.67 24.63
CA LYS A 209 5.37 10.31 25.14
C LYS A 209 4.63 10.35 26.49
N ALA A 210 4.98 11.28 27.38
CA ALA A 210 4.32 11.45 28.67
C ALA A 210 2.83 11.80 28.50
N THR A 211 2.50 12.65 27.53
CA THR A 211 1.13 13.10 27.23
C THR A 211 0.24 11.96 26.76
N VAL A 212 0.77 11.06 25.92
CA VAL A 212 0.00 9.94 25.35
C VAL A 212 0.10 8.65 26.17
N LYS A 213 0.92 8.62 27.23
CA LYS A 213 1.12 7.45 28.09
C LYS A 213 -0.17 6.78 28.58
N PRO A 214 -1.23 7.51 28.98
CA PRO A 214 -2.48 6.88 29.42
C PRO A 214 -3.14 6.03 28.33
N LEU A 215 -2.95 6.38 27.05
CA LEU A 215 -3.57 5.69 25.92
C LEU A 215 -2.87 4.38 25.53
N LEU A 216 -1.66 4.12 26.04
CA LEU A 216 -0.97 2.84 25.84
C LEU A 216 -1.73 1.67 26.49
N ALA A 217 -2.53 1.97 27.52
CA ALA A 217 -3.39 1.03 28.22
C ALA A 217 -4.88 1.34 27.99
N ASP A 218 -5.25 2.09 26.94
CA ASP A 218 -6.67 2.37 26.64
C ASP A 218 -7.43 1.05 26.45
N LYS A 219 -8.70 1.02 26.85
CA LYS A 219 -9.59 -0.14 26.69
C LYS A 219 -9.74 -0.55 25.22
N ASP A 220 -9.72 0.42 24.30
CA ASP A 220 -9.90 0.18 22.88
C ASP A 220 -8.58 -0.23 22.21
N SER A 221 -8.61 -1.36 21.50
CA SER A 221 -7.44 -1.90 20.81
C SER A 221 -6.98 -1.03 19.64
N LEU A 222 -7.89 -0.27 19.03
CA LEU A 222 -7.57 0.66 17.93
C LEU A 222 -6.51 1.68 18.37
N ILE A 223 -6.70 2.24 19.57
CA ILE A 223 -5.83 3.27 20.14
C ILE A 223 -4.48 2.67 20.47
N ARG A 224 -4.46 1.55 21.19
CA ARG A 224 -3.19 0.87 21.55
C ARG A 224 -2.39 0.54 20.30
N HIS A 225 -3.05 0.02 19.26
CA HIS A 225 -2.43 -0.30 17.98
C HIS A 225 -1.82 0.95 17.32
N GLN A 226 -2.60 2.03 17.16
CA GLN A 226 -2.15 3.23 16.45
C GLN A 226 -1.03 3.97 17.20
N VAL A 227 -1.14 4.08 18.53
CA VAL A 227 -0.09 4.68 19.37
C VAL A 227 1.17 3.81 19.37
N GLY A 228 1.03 2.49 19.46
CA GLY A 228 2.15 1.54 19.37
C GLY A 228 2.89 1.64 18.03
N MET A 229 2.15 1.74 16.91
CA MET A 229 2.72 1.94 15.55
C MET A 229 3.53 3.23 15.52
N THR A 230 2.92 4.33 15.94
CA THR A 230 3.54 5.66 15.88
C THR A 230 4.80 5.74 16.75
N LEU A 231 4.77 5.17 17.96
CA LEU A 231 5.95 5.12 18.84
C LEU A 231 7.09 4.35 18.19
N ALA A 232 6.81 3.16 17.63
CA ALA A 232 7.84 2.34 17.01
C ALA A 232 8.44 3.04 15.78
N GLU A 233 7.62 3.66 14.94
CA GLU A 233 8.10 4.45 13.80
C GLU A 233 8.93 5.67 14.20
N LEU A 234 8.66 6.27 15.36
CA LEU A 234 9.48 7.34 15.94
C LEU A 234 10.74 6.82 16.64
N GLY A 235 11.01 5.51 16.58
CA GLY A 235 12.20 4.87 17.12
C GLY A 235 12.05 4.33 18.55
N ASP A 236 10.88 4.46 19.17
CA ASP A 236 10.65 4.01 20.55
C ASP A 236 10.26 2.54 20.61
N LYS A 237 11.17 1.74 21.18
CA LYS A 237 11.04 0.29 21.33
C LYS A 237 9.80 -0.13 22.12
N ALA A 238 9.30 0.74 23.01
CA ALA A 238 8.08 0.47 23.77
C ALA A 238 6.83 0.31 22.89
N GLY A 239 6.85 0.81 21.65
CA GLY A 239 5.78 0.58 20.69
C GLY A 239 5.62 -0.89 20.27
N LEU A 240 6.72 -1.64 20.17
CA LEU A 240 6.71 -3.03 19.70
C LEU A 240 5.88 -3.98 20.59
N PRO A 241 6.07 -4.07 21.92
CA PRO A 241 5.25 -4.95 22.76
C PRO A 241 3.77 -4.56 22.77
N ILE A 242 3.45 -3.28 22.61
CA ILE A 242 2.07 -2.81 22.48
C ILE A 242 1.46 -3.32 21.17
N LEU A 243 2.20 -3.23 20.07
CA LEU A 243 1.78 -3.75 18.77
C LEU A 243 1.56 -5.25 18.81
N ILE A 244 2.52 -6.01 19.34
CA ILE A 244 2.44 -7.47 19.47
C ILE A 244 1.15 -7.85 20.21
N LYS A 245 0.87 -7.22 21.35
CA LYS A 245 -0.35 -7.49 22.13
C LYS A 245 -1.64 -7.03 21.45
N SER A 246 -1.59 -5.93 20.69
CA SER A 246 -2.78 -5.38 20.03
C SER A 246 -3.19 -6.14 18.76
N ILE A 247 -2.29 -6.91 18.14
CA ILE A 247 -2.46 -7.46 16.79
C ILE A 247 -3.67 -8.38 16.65
N ALA A 248 -3.97 -9.18 17.69
CA ALA A 248 -5.14 -10.07 17.75
C ALA A 248 -6.47 -9.30 17.72
N SER A 249 -6.43 -8.05 18.17
CA SER A 249 -7.57 -7.16 18.34
C SER A 249 -7.55 -5.98 17.37
N ALA A 250 -6.60 -5.94 16.44
CA ALA A 250 -6.53 -4.90 15.43
C ALA A 250 -7.70 -5.07 14.46
N PRO A 251 -8.36 -3.96 14.03
CA PRO A 251 -9.34 -4.00 12.96
C PRO A 251 -8.78 -4.68 11.69
N ALA A 252 -9.65 -5.35 10.93
CA ALA A 252 -9.26 -6.01 9.68
C ALA A 252 -8.54 -5.02 8.75
N GLY A 253 -7.38 -5.39 8.21
CA GLY A 253 -6.50 -4.53 7.40
C GLY A 253 -5.34 -3.90 8.18
N ARG A 254 -5.52 -3.54 9.46
CA ARG A 254 -4.46 -2.91 10.28
C ARG A 254 -3.40 -3.86 10.79
N ALA A 255 -3.76 -5.13 11.00
CA ALA A 255 -2.80 -6.16 11.38
C ALA A 255 -1.64 -6.26 10.38
N GLU A 256 -1.89 -6.06 9.08
CA GLU A 256 -0.85 -6.18 8.05
C GLU A 256 0.25 -5.12 8.20
N TYR A 257 -0.10 -3.87 8.52
CA TYR A 257 0.88 -2.81 8.78
C TYR A 257 1.71 -3.08 10.03
N ALA A 258 1.10 -3.58 11.11
CA ALA A 258 1.84 -3.99 12.30
C ALA A 258 2.78 -5.16 12.01
N LEU A 259 2.35 -6.17 11.25
CA LEU A 259 3.22 -7.27 10.82
C LEU A 259 4.39 -6.76 9.99
N GLU A 260 4.14 -5.81 9.10
CA GLU A 260 5.19 -5.18 8.30
C GLU A 260 6.23 -4.49 9.17
N LEU A 261 5.79 -3.66 10.11
CA LEU A 261 6.67 -2.93 11.02
C LEU A 261 7.45 -3.90 11.90
N LEU A 262 6.79 -4.86 12.54
CA LEU A 262 7.43 -5.84 13.42
C LEU A 262 8.53 -6.62 12.69
N GLN A 263 8.25 -7.05 11.46
CA GLN A 263 9.23 -7.74 10.63
C GLN A 263 10.39 -6.85 10.17
N ARG A 264 10.14 -5.57 9.87
CA ARG A 264 11.23 -4.62 9.54
C ARG A 264 12.11 -4.35 10.78
N ALA A 265 11.48 -4.18 11.93
CA ALA A 265 12.17 -4.01 13.21
C ALA A 265 13.00 -5.24 13.58
N ALA A 266 12.51 -6.44 13.28
CA ALA A 266 13.26 -7.66 13.57
C ALA A 266 14.37 -7.97 12.56
N GLY A 267 14.20 -7.59 11.29
CA GLY A 267 15.09 -8.00 10.21
C GLY A 267 15.29 -9.51 10.22
N GLU A 268 16.50 -9.97 9.89
CA GLU A 268 16.92 -11.39 9.80
C GLU A 268 16.68 -12.22 11.09
N HIS A 269 16.41 -11.57 12.23
CA HIS A 269 16.15 -12.22 13.50
C HIS A 269 14.65 -12.42 13.80
N ALA A 270 13.77 -12.15 12.83
CA ALA A 270 12.34 -12.33 13.02
C ALA A 270 11.98 -13.79 13.37
N PRO A 271 11.06 -14.03 14.32
CA PRO A 271 10.55 -15.36 14.60
C PRO A 271 9.95 -16.03 13.35
N ASP A 272 10.21 -17.33 13.20
CA ASP A 272 9.61 -18.13 12.13
C ASP A 272 8.18 -18.57 12.49
N VAL A 273 7.30 -17.57 12.68
CA VAL A 273 5.88 -17.76 12.96
C VAL A 273 5.05 -16.82 12.09
N VAL A 274 3.94 -17.36 11.58
CA VAL A 274 3.02 -16.62 10.73
C VAL A 274 1.77 -16.23 11.52
N TYR A 275 1.29 -15.01 11.32
CA TYR A 275 0.00 -14.58 11.86
C TYR A 275 -1.15 -15.17 11.05
N GLU A 276 -1.82 -16.17 11.60
CA GLU A 276 -2.96 -16.86 10.98
C GLU A 276 -4.33 -16.28 11.43
N GLY A 277 -4.36 -15.03 11.88
CA GLY A 277 -5.58 -14.36 12.34
C GLY A 277 -5.85 -14.48 13.84
N LYS A 278 -6.92 -13.81 14.28
CA LYS A 278 -7.25 -13.59 15.71
C LYS A 278 -7.30 -14.88 16.53
N ALA A 279 -7.89 -15.95 15.99
CA ALA A 279 -8.05 -17.23 16.71
C ALA A 279 -6.72 -17.91 17.07
N LYS A 280 -5.67 -17.65 16.29
CA LYS A 280 -4.32 -18.22 16.48
C LYS A 280 -3.28 -17.18 16.91
N ALA A 281 -3.74 -15.99 17.29
CA ALA A 281 -2.85 -14.89 17.62
C ALA A 281 -1.97 -15.17 18.85
N ALA A 282 -2.43 -15.99 19.80
CA ALA A 282 -1.71 -16.26 21.03
C ALA A 282 -0.30 -16.84 20.80
N ALA A 283 -0.17 -17.84 19.92
CA ALA A 283 1.12 -18.45 19.60
C ALA A 283 2.05 -17.47 18.87
N PHE A 284 1.49 -16.67 17.96
CA PHE A 284 2.22 -15.59 17.29
C PHE A 284 2.74 -14.57 18.32
N CYS A 285 1.86 -14.05 19.20
CA CYS A 285 2.23 -13.06 20.20
C CYS A 285 3.31 -13.59 21.14
N ALA A 286 3.18 -14.81 21.66
CA ALA A 286 4.16 -15.41 22.56
C ALA A 286 5.56 -15.52 21.92
N ALA A 287 5.63 -15.95 20.66
CA ALA A 287 6.90 -16.04 19.94
C ALA A 287 7.53 -14.66 19.70
N TRP A 288 6.73 -13.64 19.38
CA TRP A 288 7.20 -12.27 19.19
C TRP A 288 7.57 -11.55 20.49
N GLU A 289 6.88 -11.83 21.60
CA GLU A 289 7.25 -11.36 22.94
C GLU A 289 8.61 -11.93 23.36
N LYS A 290 8.80 -13.26 23.21
CA LYS A 290 10.08 -13.91 23.46
C LYS A 290 11.21 -13.31 22.63
N TRP A 291 10.94 -13.00 21.35
CA TRP A 291 11.90 -12.32 20.50
C TRP A 291 12.23 -10.92 21.00
N TYR A 292 11.21 -10.12 21.36
CA TYR A 292 11.42 -8.77 21.86
C TYR A 292 12.28 -8.79 23.13
N ASP A 293 11.96 -9.65 24.09
CA ASP A 293 12.73 -9.78 25.34
C ASP A 293 14.20 -10.11 25.08
N ALA A 294 14.49 -10.96 24.10
CA ALA A 294 15.86 -11.34 23.73
C ALA A 294 16.62 -10.26 22.92
N HIS A 295 15.94 -9.39 22.16
CA HIS A 295 16.60 -8.53 21.16
C HIS A 295 16.47 -7.02 21.42
N HIS A 296 15.50 -6.57 22.22
CA HIS A 296 15.16 -5.16 22.37
C HIS A 296 16.35 -4.27 22.75
N ALA A 297 17.28 -4.75 23.58
CA ALA A 297 18.48 -4.01 23.97
C ALA A 297 19.33 -3.57 22.76
N ARG A 298 19.40 -4.40 21.71
CA ARG A 298 20.22 -4.17 20.50
C ARG A 298 19.48 -3.49 19.35
N LEU A 299 18.16 -3.31 19.46
CA LEU A 299 17.37 -2.68 18.41
C LEU A 299 17.79 -1.22 18.22
N ASP A 300 17.80 -0.78 16.97
CA ASP A 300 17.89 0.62 16.58
C ASP A 300 16.78 0.86 15.57
N LEU A 301 15.60 1.19 16.09
CA LEU A 301 14.40 1.34 15.27
C LEU A 301 14.50 2.51 14.31
N ALA A 302 15.21 3.59 14.69
CA ALA A 302 15.44 4.70 13.78
C ALA A 302 16.20 4.21 12.54
N LYS A 303 17.22 3.37 12.72
CA LYS A 303 17.97 2.76 11.60
C LYS A 303 17.17 1.68 10.85
N GLN A 304 16.48 0.79 11.56
CA GLN A 304 15.78 -0.36 10.98
C GLN A 304 14.49 0.05 10.25
N LEU A 305 13.84 1.12 10.70
CA LEU A 305 12.61 1.65 10.11
C LEU A 305 12.86 2.92 9.26
N ALA A 306 14.11 3.41 9.19
CA ALA A 306 14.48 4.53 8.34
C ALA A 306 13.91 4.35 6.93
N ASP A 307 13.35 5.44 6.41
CA ASP A 307 12.94 5.48 5.02
C ASP A 307 14.18 5.69 4.16
N SER A 308 14.63 4.62 3.52
CA SER A 308 15.86 4.63 2.74
C SER A 308 15.62 4.79 1.25
N GLU A 309 14.46 5.31 0.81
CA GLU A 309 14.24 5.60 -0.61
C GLU A 309 15.17 6.73 -1.05
N LEU A 310 16.30 6.34 -1.64
CA LEU A 310 17.32 7.23 -2.19
C LEU A 310 16.90 7.82 -3.54
N GLY A 311 15.76 7.39 -4.08
CA GLY A 311 15.21 7.86 -5.35
C GLY A 311 15.89 7.25 -6.57
N PHE A 312 16.80 6.29 -6.37
CA PHE A 312 17.51 5.59 -7.45
C PHE A 312 16.73 4.38 -7.95
N THR A 313 16.99 3.95 -9.18
CA THR A 313 16.33 2.78 -9.76
C THR A 313 17.37 1.72 -10.09
N VAL A 314 17.27 0.54 -9.47
CA VAL A 314 18.09 -0.64 -9.79
C VAL A 314 17.39 -1.45 -10.87
N ILE A 315 18.12 -1.80 -11.93
CA ILE A 315 17.59 -2.44 -13.14
C ILE A 315 18.36 -3.73 -13.42
N GLY A 316 17.64 -4.81 -13.67
CA GLY A 316 18.17 -6.06 -14.24
C GLY A 316 17.80 -6.16 -15.71
N ALA A 317 18.80 -6.12 -16.60
CA ALA A 317 18.61 -6.18 -18.04
C ALA A 317 19.39 -7.33 -18.68
N ALA A 318 18.74 -8.06 -19.59
CA ALA A 318 19.41 -9.07 -20.40
C ALA A 318 19.86 -8.50 -21.74
N ARG A 319 20.95 -9.02 -22.29
CA ARG A 319 21.43 -8.64 -23.62
C ARG A 319 20.42 -9.01 -24.70
N ILE A 320 20.36 -8.20 -25.76
CA ILE A 320 19.51 -8.47 -26.95
C ILE A 320 20.37 -8.63 -28.20
N ARG A 321 21.45 -7.85 -28.30
CA ARG A 321 22.38 -7.86 -29.44
C ARG A 321 23.72 -8.46 -29.03
N ILE A 322 24.47 -8.97 -30.01
CA ILE A 322 25.80 -9.57 -29.80
C ILE A 322 26.74 -8.58 -29.10
N ASN A 323 26.64 -7.29 -29.40
CA ASN A 323 27.46 -6.22 -28.83
C ASN A 323 26.90 -5.61 -27.53
N THR A 324 25.84 -6.18 -26.93
CA THR A 324 25.28 -5.72 -25.65
C THR A 324 25.56 -6.75 -24.55
N LYS A 325 25.64 -6.28 -23.30
CA LYS A 325 25.89 -7.14 -22.13
C LYS A 325 24.65 -7.35 -21.29
N ASN A 326 24.59 -8.50 -20.62
CA ASN A 326 23.68 -8.64 -19.48
C ASN A 326 24.23 -7.77 -18.36
N ARG A 327 23.39 -7.02 -17.67
CA ARG A 327 23.86 -6.13 -16.61
C ARG A 327 22.82 -5.91 -15.54
N VAL A 328 23.34 -5.65 -14.35
CA VAL A 328 22.57 -5.10 -13.24
C VAL A 328 23.22 -3.78 -12.86
N PHE A 329 22.42 -2.73 -12.79
CA PHE A 329 22.94 -1.37 -12.66
C PHE A 329 21.93 -0.47 -11.96
N GLU A 330 22.43 0.62 -11.37
CA GLU A 330 21.61 1.65 -10.72
C GLU A 330 21.68 2.96 -11.50
N VAL A 331 20.53 3.58 -11.73
CA VAL A 331 20.44 4.90 -12.35
C VAL A 331 19.89 5.93 -11.38
N SER A 332 20.41 7.15 -11.48
CA SER A 332 19.83 8.32 -10.84
C SER A 332 18.66 8.88 -11.66
N LYS A 333 17.74 9.59 -11.00
CA LYS A 333 16.74 10.46 -11.65
C LYS A 333 17.27 11.86 -12.02
N ALA A 334 18.55 12.14 -11.76
CA ALA A 334 19.19 13.39 -12.20
C ALA A 334 19.13 13.53 -13.74
N PRO A 335 19.16 14.76 -14.29
CA PRO A 335 19.18 14.97 -15.73
C PRO A 335 20.23 14.09 -16.44
N GLY A 336 19.81 13.40 -17.51
CA GLY A 336 20.65 12.43 -18.22
C GLY A 336 20.65 11.00 -17.64
N ASN A 337 19.97 10.76 -16.51
CA ASN A 337 19.85 9.46 -15.84
C ASN A 337 21.21 8.73 -15.67
N PRO A 338 22.22 9.35 -15.03
CA PRO A 338 23.55 8.76 -14.97
C PRO A 338 23.54 7.41 -14.26
N VAL A 339 24.28 6.45 -14.84
CA VAL A 339 24.57 5.15 -14.21
C VAL A 339 25.52 5.39 -13.04
N ARG A 340 25.12 4.99 -11.84
CA ARG A 340 25.89 5.18 -10.60
C ARG A 340 26.88 4.05 -10.37
N TRP A 341 26.44 2.84 -10.65
CA TRP A 341 27.24 1.62 -10.61
C TRP A 341 26.61 0.59 -11.53
N GLU A 342 27.43 -0.33 -12.02
CA GLU A 342 26.98 -1.50 -12.78
C GLU A 342 27.93 -2.68 -12.56
N PHE A 343 27.43 -3.88 -12.80
CA PHE A 343 28.23 -5.09 -12.97
C PHE A 343 27.66 -5.97 -14.07
N ASP A 344 28.49 -6.85 -14.62
CA ASP A 344 28.09 -7.81 -15.64
C ASP A 344 27.15 -8.86 -15.05
N GLY A 345 25.89 -8.82 -15.51
CA GLY A 345 24.78 -9.56 -14.93
C GLY A 345 24.67 -11.00 -15.45
N PRO A 346 23.90 -11.85 -14.75
CA PRO A 346 23.56 -13.18 -15.23
C PRO A 346 22.63 -13.10 -16.46
N ARG A 347 22.48 -14.21 -17.19
CA ARG A 347 21.49 -14.28 -18.28
C ARG A 347 20.08 -14.26 -17.71
N ASN A 348 19.29 -13.27 -18.16
CA ASN A 348 17.88 -13.12 -17.81
C ASN A 348 17.63 -13.08 -16.29
N PRO A 349 18.06 -12.01 -15.60
CA PRO A 349 17.69 -11.76 -14.21
C PRO A 349 16.19 -11.39 -14.15
N ILE A 350 15.32 -12.40 -14.02
CA ILE A 350 13.87 -12.23 -14.16
C ILE A 350 13.28 -11.47 -12.98
N ASP A 351 13.86 -11.64 -11.80
CA ASP A 351 13.47 -10.92 -10.60
C ASP A 351 14.70 -10.42 -9.85
N LEU A 352 14.50 -9.30 -9.14
CA LEU A 352 15.49 -8.75 -8.23
C LEU A 352 14.82 -8.10 -7.01
N GLN A 353 15.47 -8.26 -5.87
CA GLN A 353 15.13 -7.58 -4.62
C GLN A 353 16.38 -6.90 -4.06
N ILE A 354 16.25 -5.65 -3.63
CA ILE A 354 17.31 -4.94 -2.92
C ILE A 354 17.31 -5.38 -1.46
N LEU A 355 18.48 -5.75 -0.94
CA LEU A 355 18.69 -6.20 0.42
C LEU A 355 19.62 -5.24 1.16
N GLY A 356 19.06 -4.47 2.09
CA GLY A 356 19.82 -3.48 2.84
C GLY A 356 20.45 -2.42 1.93
N SER A 357 21.64 -1.95 2.30
CA SER A 357 22.29 -0.81 1.62
C SER A 357 23.17 -1.18 0.42
N ASN A 358 23.57 -2.45 0.28
CA ASN A 358 24.61 -2.85 -0.68
C ASN A 358 24.47 -4.27 -1.25
N ARG A 359 23.34 -4.96 -1.05
CA ARG A 359 23.12 -6.33 -1.53
C ARG A 359 21.87 -6.45 -2.40
N LEU A 360 21.85 -7.47 -3.24
CA LEU A 360 20.75 -7.83 -4.14
C LEU A 360 20.47 -9.33 -4.03
N LEU A 361 19.21 -9.71 -4.13
CA LEU A 361 18.78 -11.08 -4.41
C LEU A 361 18.34 -11.15 -5.88
N LEU A 362 18.83 -12.12 -6.65
CA LEU A 362 18.55 -12.27 -8.08
C LEU A 362 17.99 -13.66 -8.41
N ALA A 363 16.92 -13.70 -9.20
CA ALA A 363 16.44 -14.93 -9.85
C ALA A 363 17.06 -15.06 -11.25
N GLU A 364 17.99 -15.99 -11.41
CA GLU A 364 18.76 -16.18 -12.64
C GLU A 364 18.16 -17.33 -13.47
N TYR A 365 17.28 -16.99 -14.42
CA TYR A 365 16.43 -17.98 -15.09
C TYR A 365 17.21 -19.08 -15.82
N TYR A 366 18.15 -18.69 -16.68
CA TYR A 366 18.94 -19.65 -17.47
C TYR A 366 20.17 -20.18 -16.73
N GLU A 367 20.62 -19.50 -15.68
CA GLU A 367 21.68 -20.04 -14.79
C GLU A 367 21.12 -21.02 -13.76
N ARG A 368 19.79 -21.20 -13.70
CA ARG A 368 19.09 -22.18 -12.85
C ARG A 368 19.49 -22.05 -11.37
N ARG A 369 19.53 -20.80 -10.88
CA ARG A 369 19.86 -20.50 -9.49
C ARG A 369 19.28 -19.17 -9.02
N VAL A 370 19.23 -19.01 -7.71
CA VAL A 370 19.03 -17.72 -7.05
C VAL A 370 20.34 -17.34 -6.36
N THR A 371 20.76 -16.08 -6.48
CA THR A 371 21.99 -15.58 -5.85
C THR A 371 21.71 -14.36 -4.98
N GLU A 372 22.40 -14.26 -3.85
CA GLU A 372 22.63 -13.00 -3.14
C GLU A 372 23.98 -12.44 -3.58
N ARG A 373 24.02 -11.17 -3.99
CA ARG A 373 25.23 -10.50 -4.45
C ARG A 373 25.40 -9.15 -3.80
N ASP A 374 26.64 -8.66 -3.70
CA ASP A 374 26.87 -7.24 -3.44
C ASP A 374 26.69 -6.39 -4.72
N PHE A 375 26.75 -5.07 -4.60
CA PHE A 375 26.65 -4.14 -5.75
C PHE A 375 27.88 -4.16 -6.69
N LYS A 376 28.93 -4.93 -6.35
CA LYS A 376 30.06 -5.19 -7.24
C LYS A 376 29.86 -6.48 -8.06
N GLY A 377 28.79 -7.23 -7.79
CA GLY A 377 28.45 -8.49 -8.46
C GLY A 377 29.03 -9.74 -7.79
N ASN A 378 29.74 -9.61 -6.67
CA ASN A 378 30.29 -10.74 -5.93
C ASN A 378 29.16 -11.59 -5.35
N ILE A 379 29.22 -12.91 -5.52
CA ILE A 379 28.23 -13.84 -4.97
C ILE A 379 28.53 -14.05 -3.49
N LEU A 380 27.57 -13.70 -2.63
CA LEU A 380 27.63 -13.88 -1.18
C LEU A 380 26.90 -15.15 -0.74
N TRP A 381 25.88 -15.55 -1.48
CA TRP A 381 25.10 -16.76 -1.25
C TRP A 381 24.45 -17.24 -2.55
N GLN A 382 24.20 -18.54 -2.69
CA GLN A 382 23.47 -19.08 -3.83
C GLN A 382 22.73 -20.37 -3.49
N VAL A 383 21.67 -20.65 -4.25
CA VAL A 383 20.95 -21.93 -4.22
C VAL A 383 20.53 -22.34 -5.62
N ALA A 384 20.66 -23.64 -5.94
CA ALA A 384 20.24 -24.19 -7.22
C ALA A 384 18.71 -24.33 -7.27
N VAL A 385 18.08 -23.75 -8.29
CA VAL A 385 16.63 -23.86 -8.54
C VAL A 385 16.39 -23.83 -10.04
N ALA A 386 15.65 -24.78 -10.60
CA ALA A 386 15.36 -24.77 -12.03
C ALA A 386 14.42 -23.61 -12.41
N MET A 387 14.80 -22.80 -13.40
CA MET A 387 13.98 -21.72 -13.98
C MET A 387 13.25 -20.85 -12.94
N PRO A 388 13.99 -20.17 -12.04
CA PRO A 388 13.39 -19.27 -11.06
C PRO A 388 12.83 -18.03 -11.76
N ILE A 389 11.65 -17.61 -11.32
CA ILE A 389 10.89 -16.47 -11.87
C ILE A 389 10.58 -15.39 -10.82
N ALA A 390 10.67 -15.71 -9.53
CA ALA A 390 10.57 -14.73 -8.45
C ALA A 390 11.43 -15.16 -7.26
N CYS A 391 11.99 -14.20 -6.54
CA CYS A 391 12.78 -14.45 -5.33
C CYS A 391 12.56 -13.36 -4.28
N GLN A 392 12.38 -13.76 -3.02
CA GLN A 392 12.15 -12.86 -1.90
C GLN A 392 12.89 -13.35 -0.65
N ARG A 393 13.86 -12.58 -0.16
CA ARG A 393 14.41 -12.74 1.18
C ARG A 393 13.30 -12.36 2.16
N LEU A 394 12.95 -13.32 3.00
CA LEU A 394 11.97 -13.18 4.05
C LEU A 394 12.63 -12.56 5.29
N PRO A 395 11.83 -11.94 6.18
CA PRO A 395 12.34 -11.35 7.41
C PRO A 395 13.12 -12.34 8.26
N ASN A 396 12.68 -13.59 8.43
CA ASN A 396 13.44 -14.61 9.19
C ASN A 396 14.77 -15.06 8.55
N GLY A 397 15.22 -14.42 7.46
CA GLY A 397 16.44 -14.78 6.74
C GLY A 397 16.27 -15.91 5.73
N HIS A 398 15.12 -16.61 5.68
CA HIS A 398 14.83 -17.60 4.64
C HIS A 398 14.57 -16.92 3.28
N THR A 399 14.59 -17.69 2.19
CA THR A 399 14.30 -17.20 0.84
C THR A 399 13.08 -17.92 0.28
N PHE A 400 12.02 -17.17 -0.01
CA PHE A 400 10.94 -17.64 -0.87
C PHE A 400 11.38 -17.57 -2.34
N ILE A 401 11.20 -18.66 -3.07
CA ILE A 401 11.57 -18.77 -4.48
C ILE A 401 10.39 -19.39 -5.24
N ALA A 402 9.98 -18.74 -6.32
CA ALA A 402 9.05 -19.32 -7.27
C ALA A 402 9.80 -19.73 -8.53
N SER A 403 9.59 -20.95 -8.98
CA SER A 403 9.99 -21.44 -10.30
C SER A 403 8.78 -21.73 -11.16
N ARG A 404 9.01 -22.19 -12.40
CA ARG A 404 7.96 -22.62 -13.32
C ARG A 404 7.05 -23.73 -12.79
N GLN A 405 7.47 -24.50 -11.79
CA GLN A 405 6.73 -25.67 -11.30
C GLN A 405 6.55 -25.70 -9.79
N ARG A 406 7.35 -24.94 -9.02
CA ARG A 406 7.28 -25.00 -7.56
C ARG A 406 7.41 -23.63 -6.91
N LEU A 407 6.78 -23.50 -5.76
CA LEU A 407 7.04 -22.48 -4.77
C LEU A 407 7.81 -23.14 -3.63
N VAL A 408 8.93 -22.57 -3.21
CA VAL A 408 9.73 -23.10 -2.10
C VAL A 408 10.17 -22.01 -1.14
N ILE A 409 10.41 -22.39 0.11
CA ILE A 409 11.13 -21.57 1.08
C ILE A 409 12.36 -22.34 1.51
N VAL A 410 13.54 -21.73 1.33
CA VAL A 410 14.82 -22.31 1.74
C VAL A 410 15.49 -21.49 2.83
N ASP A 411 16.23 -22.13 3.73
CA ASP A 411 17.10 -21.43 4.67
C ASP A 411 18.43 -20.99 4.03
N ARG A 412 19.35 -20.48 4.85
CA ARG A 412 20.69 -20.04 4.43
C ARG A 412 21.58 -21.20 3.97
N ASP A 413 21.30 -22.43 4.38
CA ASP A 413 22.03 -23.62 3.92
C ASP A 413 21.40 -24.24 2.66
N GLY A 414 20.28 -23.68 2.19
CA GLY A 414 19.53 -24.16 1.03
C GLY A 414 18.57 -25.31 1.36
N ARG A 415 18.35 -25.64 2.64
CA ARG A 415 17.39 -26.67 3.03
C ARG A 415 15.97 -26.14 2.86
N GLU A 416 15.08 -27.00 2.38
CA GLU A 416 13.69 -26.65 2.10
C GLU A 416 12.84 -26.77 3.37
N HIS A 417 12.15 -25.68 3.73
CA HIS A 417 11.21 -25.59 4.85
C HIS A 417 9.75 -25.55 4.38
N PHE A 418 9.54 -25.31 3.09
CA PHE A 418 8.24 -25.31 2.44
C PHE A 418 8.39 -25.69 0.98
N VAL A 419 7.46 -26.50 0.47
CA VAL A 419 7.34 -26.85 -0.94
C VAL A 419 5.87 -26.90 -1.33
N HIS A 420 5.52 -26.22 -2.42
CA HIS A 420 4.26 -26.37 -3.12
C HIS A 420 4.54 -26.58 -4.61
N THR A 421 4.01 -27.66 -5.18
CA THR A 421 4.23 -28.02 -6.58
C THR A 421 2.96 -27.83 -7.39
N SER A 422 3.05 -27.10 -8.50
CA SER A 422 1.98 -26.98 -9.49
C SER A 422 1.99 -28.23 -10.37
N GLN A 423 0.90 -29.02 -10.34
CA GLN A 423 0.87 -30.34 -10.96
C GLN A 423 0.65 -30.32 -12.49
N THR A 424 0.02 -29.27 -13.03
CA THR A 424 -0.49 -29.30 -14.41
C THR A 424 -0.17 -28.06 -15.24
N THR A 425 0.12 -26.92 -14.60
CA THR A 425 0.30 -25.65 -15.31
C THR A 425 1.53 -24.91 -14.81
N SER A 426 2.23 -24.25 -15.74
CA SER A 426 3.44 -23.52 -15.39
C SER A 426 3.09 -22.28 -14.58
N ILE A 427 3.84 -22.03 -13.50
CA ILE A 427 3.75 -20.78 -12.75
C ILE A 427 4.45 -19.69 -13.56
N MET A 428 3.79 -18.54 -13.65
CA MET A 428 4.23 -17.39 -14.45
C MET A 428 4.57 -16.19 -13.59
N ALA A 429 3.91 -16.03 -12.45
CA ALA A 429 4.21 -15.01 -11.47
C ALA A 429 3.89 -15.57 -10.09
N ALA A 430 4.64 -15.17 -9.08
CA ALA A 430 4.27 -15.43 -7.70
C ALA A 430 4.83 -14.37 -6.77
N HIS A 431 4.15 -14.16 -5.65
CA HIS A 431 4.57 -13.25 -4.60
C HIS A 431 4.12 -13.79 -3.25
N ARG A 432 5.03 -13.83 -2.27
CA ARG A 432 4.67 -14.17 -0.89
C ARG A 432 4.51 -12.88 -0.08
N ARG A 433 3.37 -12.72 0.59
CA ARG A 433 3.19 -11.62 1.52
C ARG A 433 3.70 -12.00 2.91
N ARG A 434 3.88 -10.99 3.74
CA ARG A 434 4.51 -11.08 5.06
C ARG A 434 3.79 -11.97 6.06
N ASN A 435 2.47 -12.08 5.95
CA ASN A 435 1.66 -13.03 6.73
C ASN A 435 1.59 -14.43 6.11
N GLY A 436 2.54 -14.77 5.24
CA GLY A 436 2.72 -16.12 4.73
C GLY A 436 1.86 -16.51 3.54
N GLN A 437 0.76 -15.82 3.25
CA GLN A 437 -0.01 -16.12 2.05
C GLN A 437 0.78 -15.83 0.77
N MET A 438 0.41 -16.50 -0.31
CA MET A 438 1.09 -16.41 -1.59
C MET A 438 0.07 -16.17 -2.69
N ALA A 439 0.33 -15.19 -3.55
CA ALA A 439 -0.38 -15.08 -4.82
C ALA A 439 0.44 -15.78 -5.90
N LEU A 440 -0.23 -16.47 -6.83
CA LEU A 440 0.40 -17.00 -8.04
C LEU A 440 -0.50 -16.79 -9.26
N ILE A 441 0.13 -16.73 -10.43
CA ILE A 441 -0.54 -16.77 -11.72
C ILE A 441 0.02 -17.95 -12.52
N THR A 442 -0.85 -18.79 -13.06
CA THR A 442 -0.46 -19.90 -13.95
C THR A 442 -0.52 -19.53 -15.43
N SER A 443 0.08 -20.34 -16.29
CA SER A 443 0.09 -20.16 -17.75
C SER A 443 -1.32 -20.22 -18.36
N GLY A 444 -2.25 -20.92 -17.70
CA GLY A 444 -3.67 -20.92 -18.07
C GLY A 444 -4.44 -19.69 -17.60
N GLY A 445 -3.78 -18.77 -16.88
CA GLY A 445 -4.34 -17.52 -16.38
C GLY A 445 -5.08 -17.59 -15.06
N ARG A 446 -5.04 -18.73 -14.38
CA ARG A 446 -5.56 -18.84 -13.01
C ARG A 446 -4.72 -17.95 -12.09
N CYS A 447 -5.34 -16.96 -11.47
CA CYS A 447 -4.75 -16.18 -10.39
C CYS A 447 -5.31 -16.69 -9.05
N ALA A 448 -4.45 -17.25 -8.21
CA ALA A 448 -4.85 -17.91 -6.97
C ALA A 448 -4.16 -17.29 -5.76
N LEU A 449 -4.91 -17.17 -4.67
CA LEU A 449 -4.40 -16.90 -3.33
C LEU A 449 -4.25 -18.22 -2.58
N LEU A 450 -3.04 -18.51 -2.13
CA LEU A 450 -2.74 -19.60 -1.24
C LEU A 450 -2.54 -19.09 0.19
N ASP A 451 -2.93 -19.89 1.18
CA ASP A 451 -2.55 -19.66 2.57
C ASP A 451 -1.05 -19.95 2.82
N SER A 452 -0.59 -19.81 4.05
CA SER A 452 0.82 -20.09 4.41
C SER A 452 1.24 -21.55 4.28
N LYS A 453 0.28 -22.47 4.07
CA LYS A 453 0.50 -23.91 3.88
C LYS A 453 0.39 -24.31 2.40
N GLY A 454 0.12 -23.37 1.50
CA GLY A 454 -0.06 -23.64 0.08
C GLY A 454 -1.45 -24.12 -0.29
N THR A 455 -2.43 -24.05 0.62
CA THR A 455 -3.83 -24.37 0.35
C THR A 455 -4.49 -23.21 -0.37
N GLU A 456 -5.24 -23.47 -1.43
CA GLU A 456 -5.96 -22.41 -2.13
C GLU A 456 -7.10 -21.85 -1.26
N VAL A 457 -7.11 -20.54 -1.07
CA VAL A 457 -8.14 -19.79 -0.33
C VAL A 457 -9.21 -19.27 -1.28
N LYS A 458 -8.79 -18.73 -2.42
CA LYS A 458 -9.65 -18.16 -3.47
C LYS A 458 -8.87 -17.97 -4.76
N SER A 459 -9.58 -17.89 -5.87
CA SER A 459 -8.99 -17.66 -7.19
C SER A 459 -9.96 -16.97 -8.13
N PHE A 460 -9.42 -16.40 -9.19
CA PHE A 460 -10.17 -15.90 -10.34
C PHE A 460 -9.37 -16.14 -11.63
N GLN A 461 -10.04 -15.99 -12.78
CA GLN A 461 -9.45 -16.23 -14.08
C GLN A 461 -9.03 -14.91 -14.75
N LEU A 462 -7.75 -14.76 -15.05
CA LEU A 462 -7.25 -13.68 -15.90
C LEU A 462 -7.39 -14.08 -17.37
N ALA A 463 -7.96 -13.20 -18.18
CA ALA A 463 -8.07 -13.40 -19.62
C ALA A 463 -6.73 -13.10 -20.32
N GLY A 464 -6.36 -13.88 -21.33
CA GLY A 464 -5.30 -13.53 -22.30
C GLY A 464 -3.90 -13.28 -21.70
N VAL A 465 -3.57 -13.85 -20.55
CA VAL A 465 -2.25 -13.70 -19.93
C VAL A 465 -1.21 -14.60 -20.58
N SER A 466 -0.06 -14.01 -20.93
CA SER A 466 1.10 -14.73 -21.47
C SER A 466 2.36 -14.03 -20.98
N PHE A 467 3.26 -14.74 -20.32
CA PHE A 467 4.47 -14.17 -19.75
C PHE A 467 5.70 -14.99 -20.17
N PRO A 468 6.37 -14.64 -21.28
CA PRO A 468 7.36 -15.51 -21.92
C PRO A 468 8.41 -16.09 -20.98
N LEU A 469 8.94 -15.30 -20.04
CA LEU A 469 9.92 -15.74 -19.03
C LEU A 469 9.46 -15.51 -17.57
N GLY A 470 8.18 -15.22 -17.37
CA GLY A 470 7.60 -14.83 -16.08
C GLY A 470 7.28 -13.35 -15.98
N ALA A 471 6.54 -12.98 -14.94
CA ALA A 471 6.11 -11.62 -14.66
C ALA A 471 6.01 -11.35 -13.15
N SER A 472 5.88 -10.08 -12.79
CA SER A 472 5.55 -9.70 -11.42
C SER A 472 4.06 -9.89 -11.10
N ILE A 473 3.76 -10.18 -9.85
CA ILE A 473 2.47 -9.92 -9.21
C ILE A 473 2.77 -9.22 -7.89
N GLU A 474 1.99 -8.21 -7.51
CA GLU A 474 2.20 -7.47 -6.27
C GLU A 474 0.88 -7.33 -5.51
N PHE A 475 0.94 -7.52 -4.19
CA PHE A 475 -0.15 -7.19 -3.28
C PHE A 475 -0.11 -5.69 -2.98
N LEU A 476 -1.24 -5.02 -3.15
CA LEU A 476 -1.39 -3.62 -2.78
C LEU A 476 -1.96 -3.48 -1.36
N PRO A 477 -1.65 -2.39 -0.64
CA PRO A 477 -2.15 -2.17 0.73
C PRO A 477 -3.68 -2.10 0.85
N ASN A 478 -4.38 -1.79 -0.24
CA ASN A 478 -5.84 -1.80 -0.32
C ASN A 478 -6.43 -3.23 -0.52
N GLY A 479 -5.60 -4.27 -0.52
CA GLY A 479 -6.01 -5.67 -0.69
C GLY A 479 -6.17 -6.12 -2.15
N ARG A 480 -5.91 -5.24 -3.13
CA ARG A 480 -5.91 -5.55 -4.57
C ARG A 480 -4.57 -6.13 -5.02
N LEU A 481 -4.54 -6.59 -6.27
CA LEU A 481 -3.35 -7.09 -6.95
C LEU A 481 -2.97 -6.17 -8.10
N LEU A 482 -1.70 -5.79 -8.20
CA LEU A 482 -1.13 -5.13 -9.37
C LEU A 482 -0.51 -6.18 -10.30
N VAL A 483 -1.01 -6.24 -11.54
CA VAL A 483 -0.64 -7.27 -12.52
C VAL A 483 -0.29 -6.62 -13.86
N PRO A 484 0.93 -6.83 -14.40
CA PRO A 484 1.23 -6.53 -15.79
C PRO A 484 0.51 -7.54 -16.69
N LEU A 485 -0.12 -7.09 -17.77
CA LEU A 485 -0.84 -7.89 -18.74
C LEU A 485 -0.14 -7.78 -20.09
N TYR A 486 0.91 -8.59 -20.27
CA TYR A 486 1.85 -8.51 -21.39
C TYR A 486 1.18 -8.46 -22.78
N ASN A 487 0.22 -9.35 -23.06
CA ASN A 487 -0.51 -9.38 -24.34
C ASN A 487 -1.58 -8.29 -24.44
N GLN A 488 -2.15 -7.84 -23.32
CA GLN A 488 -3.17 -6.79 -23.30
C GLN A 488 -2.59 -5.38 -23.29
N GLN A 489 -1.26 -5.24 -23.35
CA GLN A 489 -0.55 -3.96 -23.37
C GLN A 489 -1.02 -3.02 -22.26
N SER A 490 -1.14 -3.54 -21.04
CA SER A 490 -1.56 -2.77 -19.88
C SER A 490 -0.99 -3.31 -18.58
N VAL A 491 -0.92 -2.46 -17.57
CA VAL A 491 -0.82 -2.86 -16.16
C VAL A 491 -2.16 -2.55 -15.52
N ALA A 492 -2.67 -3.45 -14.69
CA ALA A 492 -3.99 -3.27 -14.09
C ALA A 492 -4.04 -3.71 -12.62
N GLU A 493 -4.95 -3.10 -11.88
CA GLU A 493 -5.33 -3.52 -10.52
C GLU A 493 -6.58 -4.40 -10.56
N PHE A 494 -6.52 -5.54 -9.88
CA PHE A 494 -7.65 -6.45 -9.72
C PHE A 494 -7.98 -6.67 -8.26
N ASP A 495 -9.26 -6.79 -7.93
CA ASP A 495 -9.66 -7.44 -6.69
C ASP A 495 -9.72 -8.97 -6.83
N TRP A 496 -10.02 -9.66 -5.73
CA TRP A 496 -10.11 -11.12 -5.71
C TRP A 496 -11.38 -11.70 -6.33
N THR A 497 -12.32 -10.87 -6.78
CA THR A 497 -13.47 -11.28 -7.59
C THR A 497 -13.13 -11.22 -9.09
N GLY A 498 -11.97 -10.67 -9.45
CA GLY A 498 -11.53 -10.49 -10.83
C GLY A 498 -11.97 -9.17 -11.45
N VAL A 499 -12.59 -8.27 -10.68
CA VAL A 499 -12.97 -6.93 -11.15
C VAL A 499 -11.72 -6.07 -11.26
N LYS A 500 -11.61 -5.38 -12.40
CA LYS A 500 -10.53 -4.44 -12.69
C LYS A 500 -10.89 -3.06 -12.14
N HIS A 501 -10.08 -2.52 -11.23
CA HIS A 501 -10.34 -1.23 -10.58
C HIS A 501 -9.50 -0.08 -11.14
N TRP A 502 -8.36 -0.39 -11.74
CA TRP A 502 -7.47 0.57 -12.37
C TRP A 502 -6.72 -0.08 -13.53
N SER A 503 -6.35 0.69 -14.54
CA SER A 503 -5.53 0.23 -15.65
C SER A 503 -4.77 1.38 -16.29
N ALA A 504 -3.52 1.13 -16.68
CA ALA A 504 -2.76 2.04 -17.54
C ALA A 504 -2.26 1.29 -18.78
N ARG A 505 -2.38 1.93 -19.95
CA ARG A 505 -1.90 1.36 -21.21
C ARG A 505 -0.39 1.48 -21.28
N ILE A 506 0.28 0.37 -21.53
CA ILE A 506 1.73 0.32 -21.66
C ILE A 506 2.13 -0.88 -22.51
N ASN A 507 3.06 -0.73 -23.44
CA ASN A 507 3.37 -1.82 -24.35
C ASN A 507 4.16 -2.93 -23.61
N ARG A 508 3.62 -4.15 -23.67
CA ARG A 508 4.31 -5.40 -23.29
C ARG A 508 5.01 -5.33 -21.92
N PRO A 509 4.28 -4.98 -20.84
CA PRO A 509 4.86 -4.88 -19.51
C PRO A 509 5.21 -6.27 -18.97
N THR A 510 6.34 -6.37 -18.28
CA THR A 510 6.82 -7.61 -17.65
C THR A 510 6.88 -7.53 -16.13
N SER A 511 7.11 -6.34 -15.58
CA SER A 511 7.02 -6.07 -14.14
C SER A 511 6.32 -4.75 -13.90
N ALA A 512 5.58 -4.67 -12.79
CA ALA A 512 5.02 -3.44 -12.25
C ALA A 512 5.27 -3.40 -10.73
N THR A 513 5.49 -2.21 -10.19
CA THR A 513 5.59 -1.97 -8.75
C THR A 513 4.96 -0.64 -8.38
N ARG A 514 4.04 -0.62 -7.42
CA ARG A 514 3.48 0.61 -6.87
C ARG A 514 4.52 1.26 -5.94
N LEU A 515 4.88 2.49 -6.27
CA LEU A 515 5.78 3.34 -5.47
C LEU A 515 5.00 4.03 -4.35
N ARG A 516 5.71 4.50 -3.32
CA ARG A 516 5.09 5.14 -2.14
C ARG A 516 4.34 6.42 -2.44
N ASN A 517 4.79 7.17 -3.45
CA ASN A 517 4.09 8.34 -3.97
C ASN A 517 2.85 7.99 -4.81
N GLY A 518 2.44 6.71 -4.87
CA GLY A 518 1.30 6.28 -5.65
C GLY A 518 1.59 6.07 -7.14
N HIS A 519 2.77 6.44 -7.63
CA HIS A 519 3.18 6.15 -9.01
C HIS A 519 3.42 4.66 -9.23
N THR A 520 3.41 4.22 -10.48
CA THR A 520 3.67 2.82 -10.84
C THR A 520 4.91 2.72 -11.71
N LEU A 521 5.96 2.03 -11.22
CA LEU A 521 7.18 1.74 -11.98
C LEU A 521 6.98 0.46 -12.80
N VAL A 522 7.20 0.53 -14.11
CA VAL A 522 6.91 -0.57 -15.05
C VAL A 522 8.12 -0.87 -15.93
N THR A 523 8.45 -2.16 -16.11
CA THR A 523 9.42 -2.60 -17.12
C THR A 523 8.73 -3.01 -18.41
N CYS A 524 9.21 -2.49 -19.53
CA CYS A 524 8.68 -2.74 -20.87
C CYS A 524 9.71 -3.52 -21.69
N SER A 525 9.60 -4.85 -21.67
CA SER A 525 10.63 -5.74 -22.23
C SER A 525 10.85 -5.60 -23.74
N LEU A 526 9.81 -5.28 -24.52
CA LEU A 526 9.96 -5.10 -25.98
C LEU A 526 10.29 -3.67 -26.40
N ASP A 527 9.96 -2.68 -25.56
CA ASP A 527 10.32 -1.28 -25.80
C ASP A 527 11.73 -0.94 -25.30
N TYR A 528 12.37 -1.86 -24.59
CA TYR A 528 13.70 -1.68 -24.00
C TYR A 528 13.75 -0.45 -23.10
N ARG A 529 12.75 -0.31 -22.23
CA ARG A 529 12.66 0.83 -21.32
C ARG A 529 11.97 0.50 -20.02
N ILE A 530 12.18 1.37 -19.05
CA ILE A 530 11.45 1.45 -17.80
C ILE A 530 10.67 2.77 -17.82
N VAL A 531 9.43 2.74 -17.36
CA VAL A 531 8.59 3.92 -17.24
C VAL A 531 8.06 4.04 -15.82
N GLU A 532 7.87 5.26 -15.36
CA GLU A 532 7.10 5.58 -14.17
C GLU A 532 5.81 6.26 -14.62
N LEU A 533 4.68 5.70 -14.18
CA LEU A 533 3.35 6.19 -14.49
C LEU A 533 2.75 6.87 -13.27
N ASP A 534 2.11 8.03 -13.45
CA ASP A 534 1.30 8.65 -12.40
C ASP A 534 0.01 7.83 -12.12
N ALA A 535 -0.81 8.30 -11.17
CA ALA A 535 -2.08 7.66 -10.83
C ALA A 535 -3.09 7.61 -11.99
N ASN A 536 -2.96 8.49 -12.98
CA ASN A 536 -3.81 8.54 -14.17
C ASN A 536 -3.28 7.65 -15.32
N GLY A 537 -2.09 7.06 -15.14
CA GLY A 537 -1.43 6.25 -16.15
C GLY A 537 -0.57 7.04 -17.14
N ASN A 538 -0.28 8.32 -16.87
CA ASN A 538 0.60 9.13 -17.70
C ASN A 538 2.07 8.87 -17.37
N GLU A 539 2.93 8.84 -18.39
CA GLU A 539 4.37 8.72 -18.21
C GLU A 539 4.95 10.02 -17.63
N VAL A 540 5.54 9.93 -16.44
CA VAL A 540 6.20 11.05 -15.73
C VAL A 540 7.71 10.92 -15.67
N TRP A 541 8.24 9.72 -15.96
CA TRP A 541 9.66 9.47 -16.11
C TRP A 541 9.89 8.23 -16.96
N SER A 542 10.97 8.19 -17.73
CA SER A 542 11.41 6.98 -18.41
C SER A 542 12.93 6.87 -18.55
N TYR A 543 13.36 5.63 -18.73
CA TYR A 543 14.75 5.28 -18.97
C TYR A 543 14.84 4.20 -20.05
N ARG A 544 15.61 4.48 -21.11
CA ARG A 544 15.86 3.52 -22.19
C ARG A 544 17.08 2.68 -21.87
N THR A 545 16.96 1.37 -22.07
CA THR A 545 18.02 0.38 -21.88
C THR A 545 18.58 -0.07 -23.22
N ASP A 546 19.84 -0.49 -23.20
CA ASP A 546 20.54 -1.20 -24.28
C ASP A 546 20.19 -2.70 -24.32
N GLY A 547 19.69 -3.24 -23.20
CA GLY A 547 19.17 -4.60 -23.05
C GLY A 547 17.66 -4.65 -22.84
N ARG A 548 17.13 -5.86 -22.62
CA ARG A 548 15.73 -6.12 -22.27
C ARG A 548 15.56 -6.05 -20.75
N PRO A 549 14.84 -5.05 -20.20
CA PRO A 549 14.65 -4.93 -18.76
C PRO A 549 13.56 -5.90 -18.32
N TYR A 550 13.88 -6.79 -17.38
CA TYR A 550 12.92 -7.72 -16.80
C TYR A 550 12.35 -7.17 -15.49
N ARG A 551 13.23 -6.72 -14.58
CA ARG A 551 12.85 -6.14 -13.30
C ARG A 551 13.52 -4.80 -13.06
N ALA A 552 12.78 -3.88 -12.44
CA ALA A 552 13.28 -2.64 -11.90
C ALA A 552 12.72 -2.44 -10.49
N ARG A 553 13.54 -1.89 -9.58
CA ARG A 553 13.14 -1.57 -8.21
C ARG A 553 13.61 -0.17 -7.84
N ARG A 554 12.76 0.59 -7.16
CA ARG A 554 13.14 1.82 -6.46
C ARG A 554 14.00 1.44 -5.26
N ARG A 555 15.14 2.11 -5.10
CA ARG A 555 15.97 2.01 -3.90
C ARG A 555 15.71 3.16 -2.97
#